data_AF-V7CMM9-F1
#
_entry.id   AF-V7CMM9-F1
#
_cell.length_a   1.000
_cell.length_b   1.000
_cell.length_c   1.000
_cell.angle_alpha   90.00
_cell.angle_beta   90.00
_cell.angle_gamma   90.00
#
_symmetry.space_group_name_H-M   'P 1'
#
loop_
_entity.id
_entity.type
_entity.pdbx_description
1 polymer ?
#
loop_
_entity_poly.entity_id
_entity_poly.type
_entity_poly.pdbx_seq_one_letter_code
_entity_poly.pdbx_strand_id
1 'polypeptide(L)'
;MKDLEKVTWDQGRCPAQARSSASQKLMVWLMLFVSLTYMLYTLKLVSTSSGACNHAPFIINHLSSSSIPYANVTEKRESSSASRTGTGNQKTELRHVVFGIAASSKLWEHRKNYIKIWYRKKEMRGVVWLDDHVKKDPKEGLPPVKVSTDTSNFVYTNKLGHRSAIRISRIVTETLRLGLKDVRWFVMGDDDTVFVTDNLLKILNKYDHNHMYYIGSLSESHLQNIFFSYGMAYGGGGFAISYPLAKALSKIQDRCIQRYPALYGSDDRMQACMAELGVPLTKEIGFHQ
;
A
#
# COMPACT_ATOMS: atom_id res chain seq x y z
N MET A 1 78.33 63.84 -41.34
CA MET A 1 76.92 63.63 -41.75
C MET A 1 76.46 62.43 -40.95
N LYS A 2 76.12 62.68 -39.67
CA LYS A 2 74.75 62.78 -39.12
C LYS A 2 74.03 61.42 -39.21
N ASP A 3 73.46 60.83 -38.19
CA ASP A 3 73.46 60.95 -36.74
C ASP A 3 72.93 59.60 -36.26
N LEU A 4 73.41 59.11 -35.11
CA LEU A 4 72.97 57.87 -34.49
C LEU A 4 71.59 58.12 -33.85
N GLU A 5 70.50 57.83 -34.55
CA GLU A 5 69.15 58.02 -34.02
C GLU A 5 68.79 56.97 -32.97
N LYS A 6 68.77 57.43 -31.72
CA LYS A 6 68.06 56.85 -30.58
C LYS A 6 66.59 56.66 -30.95
N VAL A 7 66.14 55.42 -31.06
CA VAL A 7 64.71 55.09 -31.06
C VAL A 7 64.27 54.82 -29.63
N THR A 8 63.70 55.84 -29.00
CA THR A 8 62.86 55.77 -27.81
C THR A 8 61.52 55.13 -28.18
N TRP A 9 61.18 53.99 -27.58
CA TRP A 9 59.82 53.46 -27.64
C TRP A 9 59.07 53.82 -26.36
N ASP A 10 57.96 54.53 -26.58
CA ASP A 10 57.02 55.05 -25.60
C ASP A 10 56.44 54.01 -24.64
N GLN A 11 56.18 54.47 -23.41
CA GLN A 11 55.23 53.84 -22.49
C GLN A 11 53.81 53.90 -23.07
N GLY A 12 53.44 52.88 -23.85
CA GLY A 12 52.06 52.59 -24.19
C GLY A 12 51.42 51.69 -23.14
N ARG A 13 50.77 52.27 -22.12
CA ARG A 13 49.78 51.54 -21.30
C ARG A 13 48.67 51.03 -22.24
N CYS A 14 48.54 49.73 -22.43
CA CYS A 14 47.29 49.15 -22.93
C CYS A 14 46.20 49.35 -21.87
N PRO A 15 45.07 50.01 -22.16
CA PRO A 15 43.88 49.83 -21.35
C PRO A 15 43.33 48.45 -21.69
N ALA A 16 43.59 47.45 -20.84
CA ALA A 16 42.78 46.24 -20.79
C ALA A 16 41.40 46.65 -20.27
N GLN A 17 40.55 47.14 -21.18
CA GLN A 17 39.17 47.46 -20.88
C GLN A 17 38.43 46.13 -20.68
N ALA A 18 38.29 45.73 -19.42
CA ALA A 18 37.50 44.58 -19.02
C ALA A 18 36.05 44.77 -19.50
N ARG A 19 35.69 44.15 -20.63
CA ARG A 19 34.29 43.95 -21.05
C ARG A 19 33.65 42.90 -20.14
N SER A 20 33.38 43.29 -18.91
CA SER A 20 32.48 42.60 -18.00
C SER A 20 31.31 43.56 -17.80
N SER A 21 30.11 43.28 -18.33
CA SER A 21 28.93 43.97 -17.77
C SER A 21 27.55 43.41 -18.09
N ALA A 22 27.34 42.54 -19.09
CA ALA A 22 25.99 42.06 -19.41
C ALA A 22 25.79 40.55 -19.18
N SER A 23 26.62 39.70 -19.80
CA SER A 23 26.45 38.24 -19.75
C SER A 23 26.65 37.64 -18.34
N GLN A 24 27.65 38.12 -17.60
CA GLN A 24 27.88 37.66 -16.22
C GLN A 24 26.77 38.10 -15.25
N LYS A 25 26.21 39.31 -15.43
CA LYS A 25 25.09 39.79 -14.63
C LYS A 25 23.81 39.00 -14.93
N LEU A 26 23.58 38.66 -16.20
CA LEU A 26 22.47 37.80 -16.61
C LEU A 26 22.60 36.40 -16.00
N MET A 27 23.80 35.81 -16.00
CA MET A 27 24.04 34.49 -15.42
C MET A 27 23.84 34.47 -13.90
N VAL A 28 24.29 35.51 -13.19
CA VAL A 28 24.04 35.66 -11.75
C VAL A 28 22.54 35.83 -11.48
N TRP A 29 21.84 36.63 -12.27
CA TRP A 29 20.39 36.81 -12.12
C TRP A 29 19.63 35.51 -12.39
N LEU A 30 20.06 34.72 -13.37
CA LEU A 30 19.47 33.42 -13.69
C LEU A 30 19.73 32.39 -12.58
N MET A 31 20.94 32.36 -12.00
CA MET A 31 21.23 31.53 -10.83
C MET A 31 20.41 31.96 -9.60
N LEU A 32 20.26 33.26 -9.35
CA LEU A 32 19.43 33.77 -8.26
C LEU A 32 17.95 33.43 -8.49
N PHE A 33 17.46 33.51 -9.73
CA PHE A 33 16.10 33.15 -10.09
C PHE A 33 15.83 31.65 -9.90
N VAL A 34 16.75 30.79 -10.37
CA VAL A 34 16.65 29.33 -10.18
C VAL A 34 16.76 28.98 -8.69
N SER A 35 17.67 29.60 -7.95
CA SER A 35 17.81 29.40 -6.51
C SER A 35 16.56 29.86 -5.75
N LEU A 36 15.97 31.00 -6.13
CA LEU A 36 14.76 31.53 -5.50
C LEU A 36 13.56 30.64 -5.80
N THR A 37 13.38 30.20 -7.04
CA THR A 37 12.30 29.28 -7.41
C THR A 37 12.46 27.92 -6.72
N TYR A 38 13.69 27.42 -6.57
CA TYR A 38 13.98 26.22 -5.79
C TYR A 38 13.70 26.40 -4.29
N MET A 39 14.08 27.54 -3.71
CA MET A 39 13.79 27.87 -2.31
C MET A 39 12.27 28.03 -2.07
N LEU A 40 11.54 28.65 -3.00
CA LEU A 40 10.08 28.76 -2.92
C LEU A 40 9.39 27.40 -3.08
N TYR A 41 9.90 26.56 -3.98
CA TYR A 41 9.40 25.19 -4.17
C TYR A 41 9.64 24.33 -2.93
N THR A 42 10.86 24.34 -2.38
CA THR A 42 11.19 23.62 -1.13
C THR A 42 10.43 24.19 0.06
N LEU A 43 10.25 25.50 0.17
CA LEU A 43 9.43 26.10 1.22
C LEU A 43 7.95 25.72 1.05
N LYS A 44 7.42 25.64 -0.17
CA LYS A 44 6.07 25.12 -0.44
C LYS A 44 5.94 23.66 -0.04
N LEU A 45 6.93 22.83 -0.38
CA LEU A 45 6.99 21.41 -0.04
C LEU A 45 7.05 21.22 1.49
N VAL A 46 7.90 21.99 2.17
CA VAL A 46 8.02 22.00 3.63
C VAL A 46 6.75 22.53 4.27
N SER A 47 6.16 23.61 3.75
CA SER A 47 4.91 24.19 4.27
C SER A 47 3.69 23.29 4.08
N THR A 48 3.67 22.48 3.01
CA THR A 48 2.67 21.43 2.83
C THR A 48 2.95 20.21 3.68
N SER A 49 4.21 19.93 4.04
CA SER A 49 4.57 18.88 4.99
C SER A 49 4.32 19.26 6.46
N SER A 50 4.44 20.54 6.82
CA SER A 50 4.30 21.04 8.20
C SER A 50 2.85 21.12 8.69
N GLY A 51 1.86 20.82 7.83
CA GLY A 51 0.48 20.57 8.26
C GLY A 51 0.27 19.21 8.94
N ALA A 52 1.26 18.31 8.92
CA ALA A 52 1.12 16.92 9.37
C ALA A 52 2.01 16.53 10.58
N CYS A 53 2.81 17.44 11.15
CA CYS A 53 3.75 17.10 12.23
C CYS A 53 3.58 18.00 13.46
N ASN A 54 2.51 17.78 14.21
CA ASN A 54 2.47 18.11 15.64
C ASN A 54 2.30 16.80 16.43
N HIS A 55 3.38 16.03 16.57
CA HIS A 55 3.50 15.05 17.64
C HIS A 55 4.82 15.27 18.36
N ALA A 56 4.72 15.45 19.67
CA ALA A 56 5.81 15.65 20.62
C ALA A 56 6.86 14.53 20.54
N PRO A 57 8.13 14.80 20.89
CA PRO A 57 9.18 13.80 20.86
C PRO A 57 8.91 12.70 21.90
N PHE A 58 8.80 11.45 21.44
CA PHE A 58 8.84 10.28 22.29
C PHE A 58 10.20 10.20 22.97
N ILE A 59 10.22 10.42 24.30
CA ILE A 59 11.37 10.05 25.14
C ILE A 59 11.44 8.53 25.16
N ILE A 60 12.49 7.98 24.55
CA ILE A 60 12.86 6.56 24.65
C ILE A 60 13.57 6.38 26.00
N ASN A 61 12.86 5.91 27.01
CA ASN A 61 13.50 5.34 28.18
C ASN A 61 14.03 3.95 27.79
N HIS A 62 15.34 3.88 27.59
CA HIS A 62 16.10 2.65 27.45
C HIS A 62 16.01 1.87 28.77
N LEU A 63 15.18 0.82 28.84
CA LEU A 63 15.24 -0.16 29.92
C LEU A 63 16.03 -1.38 29.45
N SER A 64 17.13 -1.59 30.16
CA SER A 64 18.14 -2.63 29.96
C SER A 64 17.55 -4.05 29.94
N SER A 65 18.07 -4.87 29.03
CA SER A 65 17.80 -6.31 28.98
C SER A 65 18.27 -6.97 30.28
N SER A 66 17.34 -7.62 30.96
CA SER A 66 17.64 -8.55 32.05
C SER A 66 17.60 -9.95 31.47
N SER A 67 18.74 -10.61 31.43
CA SER A 67 18.92 -12.01 31.05
C SER A 67 18.19 -12.94 32.03
N ILE A 68 17.27 -13.75 31.52
CA ILE A 68 16.67 -14.87 32.28
C ILE A 68 17.55 -16.11 32.06
N PRO A 69 18.01 -16.81 33.12
CA PRO A 69 18.83 -18.00 32.97
C PRO A 69 17.98 -19.21 32.57
N TYR A 70 18.46 -19.94 31.56
CA TYR A 70 17.95 -21.26 31.18
C TYR A 70 18.23 -22.26 32.31
N ALA A 71 17.16 -22.78 32.93
CA ALA A 71 17.24 -23.98 33.75
C ALA A 71 17.05 -25.22 32.86
N ASN A 72 18.03 -26.11 32.85
CA ASN A 72 17.95 -27.41 32.19
C ASN A 72 16.98 -28.30 32.95
N VAL A 73 15.83 -28.62 32.34
CA VAL A 73 14.97 -29.71 32.78
C VAL A 73 15.11 -30.85 31.78
N THR A 74 15.76 -31.91 32.24
CA THR A 74 15.86 -33.19 31.56
C THR A 74 14.52 -33.91 31.70
N GLU A 75 13.78 -34.09 30.61
CA GLU A 75 12.56 -34.90 30.63
C GLU A 75 12.67 -36.10 29.69
N LYS A 76 12.28 -37.24 30.26
CA LYS A 76 12.36 -38.60 29.73
C LYS A 76 11.67 -38.74 28.37
N ARG A 77 12.33 -39.45 27.46
CA ARG A 77 11.69 -40.11 26.31
C ARG A 77 10.78 -41.23 26.82
N GLU A 78 9.48 -41.03 26.72
CA GLU A 78 8.53 -42.14 26.59
C GLU A 78 8.05 -42.20 25.14
N SER A 79 8.29 -43.34 24.51
CA SER A 79 7.86 -43.62 23.14
C SER A 79 6.39 -44.00 23.16
N SER A 80 5.51 -43.05 22.84
CA SER A 80 4.16 -43.38 22.41
C SER A 80 4.09 -43.22 20.90
N SER A 81 4.04 -44.35 20.21
CA SER A 81 3.73 -44.48 18.78
C SER A 81 2.29 -44.04 18.52
N ALA A 82 2.03 -42.74 18.60
CA ALA A 82 0.83 -42.16 18.01
C ALA A 82 1.12 -42.02 16.52
N SER A 83 0.39 -42.80 15.72
CA SER A 83 0.28 -42.64 14.28
C SER A 83 0.00 -41.17 13.96
N ARG A 84 1.06 -40.42 13.64
CA ARG A 84 0.94 -39.14 12.97
C ARG A 84 0.45 -39.49 11.57
N THR A 85 -0.86 -39.54 11.38
CA THR A 85 -1.45 -39.24 10.08
C THR A 85 -1.01 -37.81 9.78
N GLY A 86 0.15 -37.68 9.12
CA GLY A 86 0.61 -36.42 8.61
C GLY A 86 -0.48 -35.91 7.70
N THR A 87 -1.20 -34.87 8.14
CA THR A 87 -1.93 -34.01 7.22
C THR A 87 -0.85 -33.34 6.38
N GLY A 88 -0.36 -34.05 5.36
CA GLY A 88 0.51 -33.48 4.34
C GLY A 88 -0.17 -32.19 3.91
N ASN A 89 0.54 -31.07 4.02
CA ASN A 89 0.00 -29.72 3.87
C ASN A 89 -0.75 -29.65 2.52
N GLN A 90 -2.06 -29.85 2.56
CA GLN A 90 -2.86 -30.03 1.36
C GLN A 90 -2.71 -28.76 0.54
N LYS A 91 -2.39 -28.88 -0.74
CA LYS A 91 -2.18 -27.72 -1.61
C LYS A 91 -3.42 -26.82 -1.59
N THR A 92 -3.24 -25.52 -1.45
CA THR A 92 -4.30 -24.53 -1.66
C THR A 92 -4.77 -24.62 -3.11
N GLU A 93 -6.09 -24.61 -3.27
CA GLU A 93 -6.81 -24.74 -4.53
C GLU A 93 -7.81 -23.60 -4.62
N LEU A 94 -8.42 -23.40 -5.78
CA LEU A 94 -9.35 -22.29 -6.01
C LEU A 94 -10.57 -22.34 -5.07
N ARG A 95 -11.04 -23.56 -4.73
CA ARG A 95 -12.09 -23.78 -3.74
C ARG A 95 -11.73 -23.31 -2.33
N HIS A 96 -10.47 -23.02 -2.03
CA HIS A 96 -10.00 -22.54 -0.73
C HIS A 96 -9.83 -21.01 -0.68
N VAL A 97 -9.99 -20.32 -1.81
CA VAL A 97 -9.86 -18.85 -1.95
C VAL A 97 -11.24 -18.21 -2.06
N VAL A 98 -11.44 -17.03 -1.47
CA VAL A 98 -12.65 -16.21 -1.66
C VAL A 98 -12.26 -14.81 -2.12
N PHE A 99 -12.82 -14.38 -3.24
CA PHE A 99 -12.57 -13.05 -3.81
C PHE A 99 -13.58 -12.04 -3.29
N GLY A 100 -13.13 -10.98 -2.62
CA GLY A 100 -13.93 -9.81 -2.29
C GLY A 100 -13.61 -8.69 -3.26
N ILE A 101 -14.53 -8.39 -4.18
CA ILE A 101 -14.32 -7.41 -5.25
C ILE A 101 -14.98 -6.09 -4.85
N ALA A 102 -14.19 -5.03 -4.72
CA ALA A 102 -14.71 -3.69 -4.47
C ALA A 102 -15.25 -3.08 -5.76
N ALA A 103 -16.48 -2.59 -5.73
CA ALA A 103 -17.09 -1.94 -6.89
C ALA A 103 -17.93 -0.73 -6.45
N SER A 104 -18.33 0.08 -7.43
CA SER A 104 -19.32 1.17 -7.24
C SER A 104 -20.58 0.89 -8.06
N SER A 105 -21.76 1.10 -7.46
CA SER A 105 -23.06 0.96 -8.11
C SER A 105 -23.18 1.88 -9.32
N LYS A 106 -22.60 3.09 -9.23
CA LYS A 106 -22.58 4.09 -10.31
C LYS A 106 -21.80 3.60 -11.54
N LEU A 107 -20.72 2.86 -11.35
CA LEU A 107 -19.85 2.38 -12.44
C LEU A 107 -20.15 0.94 -12.87
N TRP A 108 -21.07 0.27 -12.16
CA TRP A 108 -21.30 -1.16 -12.25
C TRP A 108 -21.59 -1.64 -13.67
N GLU A 109 -22.48 -0.98 -14.41
CA GLU A 109 -22.88 -1.42 -15.75
C GLU A 109 -21.70 -1.48 -16.74
N HIS A 110 -20.72 -0.59 -16.58
CA HIS A 110 -19.52 -0.56 -17.42
C HIS A 110 -18.42 -1.46 -16.88
N ARG A 111 -18.11 -1.35 -15.57
CA ARG A 111 -16.96 -2.03 -14.95
C ARG A 111 -17.17 -3.52 -14.70
N LYS A 112 -18.41 -4.00 -14.59
CA LYS A 112 -18.69 -5.45 -14.46
C LYS A 112 -18.10 -6.28 -15.59
N ASN A 113 -17.88 -5.68 -16.76
CA ASN A 113 -17.31 -6.38 -17.91
C ASN A 113 -15.84 -6.79 -17.69
N TYR A 114 -15.07 -6.07 -16.88
CA TYR A 114 -13.71 -6.50 -16.53
C TYR A 114 -13.72 -7.79 -15.70
N ILE A 115 -14.66 -7.90 -14.77
CA ILE A 115 -14.84 -9.11 -13.93
C ILE A 115 -15.18 -10.33 -14.79
N LYS A 116 -16.01 -10.16 -15.84
CA LYS A 116 -16.39 -11.26 -16.76
C LYS A 116 -15.20 -11.88 -17.48
N ILE A 117 -14.10 -11.15 -17.65
CA ILE A 117 -12.93 -11.62 -18.39
C ILE A 117 -12.22 -12.74 -17.64
N TRP A 118 -12.20 -12.70 -16.31
CA TRP A 118 -11.38 -13.62 -15.50
C TRP A 118 -12.17 -14.47 -14.51
N TYR A 119 -13.38 -14.05 -14.11
CA TYR A 119 -14.15 -14.77 -13.11
C TYR A 119 -14.86 -16.00 -13.68
N ARG A 120 -14.61 -17.17 -13.09
CA ARG A 120 -15.21 -18.46 -13.48
C ARG A 120 -16.24 -18.92 -12.43
N LYS A 121 -17.52 -18.55 -12.61
CA LYS A 121 -18.62 -18.80 -11.65
C LYS A 121 -18.74 -20.23 -11.12
N LYS A 122 -18.37 -21.24 -11.91
CA LYS A 122 -18.47 -22.66 -11.52
C LYS A 122 -17.31 -23.14 -10.65
N GLU A 123 -16.16 -22.48 -10.72
CA GLU A 123 -14.92 -22.90 -10.06
C GLU A 123 -14.50 -21.96 -8.93
N MET A 124 -14.94 -20.71 -8.99
CA MET A 124 -14.50 -19.62 -8.12
C MET A 124 -15.57 -19.23 -7.13
N ARG A 125 -15.11 -18.77 -5.97
CA ARG A 125 -15.95 -18.18 -4.92
C ARG A 125 -15.63 -16.70 -4.85
N GLY A 126 -16.55 -15.84 -5.26
CA GLY A 126 -16.37 -14.40 -5.21
C GLY A 126 -17.63 -13.68 -4.78
N VAL A 127 -17.48 -12.46 -4.30
CA VAL A 127 -18.58 -11.54 -3.98
C VAL A 127 -18.16 -10.14 -4.41
N VAL A 128 -19.03 -9.48 -5.15
CA VAL A 128 -18.90 -8.05 -5.46
C VAL A 128 -19.58 -7.24 -4.37
N TRP A 129 -18.86 -6.30 -3.78
CA TRP A 129 -19.33 -5.43 -2.71
C TRP A 129 -19.51 -4.00 -3.21
N LEU A 130 -20.77 -3.56 -3.24
CA LEU A 130 -21.18 -2.24 -3.71
C LEU A 130 -21.55 -1.31 -2.56
N ASP A 131 -21.63 -0.04 -2.89
CA ASP A 131 -22.18 1.06 -2.08
C ASP A 131 -23.71 1.15 -2.16
N ASP A 132 -24.36 0.66 -3.21
CA ASP A 132 -25.82 0.58 -3.32
C ASP A 132 -26.29 -0.57 -4.24
N HIS A 133 -27.60 -0.76 -4.33
CA HIS A 133 -28.27 -1.75 -5.14
C HIS A 133 -28.11 -1.47 -6.63
N VAL A 134 -27.97 -2.55 -7.41
CA VAL A 134 -27.86 -2.52 -8.87
C VAL A 134 -28.74 -3.59 -9.48
N LYS A 135 -29.03 -3.45 -10.78
CA LYS A 135 -29.70 -4.50 -11.55
C LYS A 135 -28.77 -5.71 -11.67
N LYS A 136 -29.36 -6.90 -11.47
CA LYS A 136 -28.65 -8.18 -11.54
C LYS A 136 -29.19 -8.97 -12.71
N ASP A 137 -28.32 -9.49 -13.56
CA ASP A 137 -28.67 -10.49 -14.56
C ASP A 137 -27.94 -11.81 -14.22
N PRO A 138 -28.67 -12.86 -13.80
CA PRO A 138 -28.09 -14.16 -13.50
C PRO A 138 -27.36 -14.82 -14.67
N LYS A 139 -27.68 -14.44 -15.92
CA LYS A 139 -27.10 -14.98 -17.15
C LYS A 139 -25.69 -14.45 -17.43
N GLU A 140 -25.30 -13.34 -16.80
CA GLU A 140 -24.00 -12.69 -17.04
C GLU A 140 -22.79 -13.45 -16.47
N GLY A 141 -23.00 -14.52 -15.69
CA GLY A 141 -21.89 -15.32 -15.14
C GLY A 141 -21.07 -14.61 -14.06
N LEU A 142 -21.53 -13.46 -13.57
CA LEU A 142 -20.86 -12.65 -12.54
C LEU A 142 -20.93 -13.28 -11.14
N PRO A 143 -20.03 -12.89 -10.22
CA PRO A 143 -20.15 -13.24 -8.82
C PRO A 143 -21.43 -12.64 -8.19
N PRO A 144 -21.96 -13.25 -7.11
CA PRO A 144 -22.99 -12.63 -6.30
C PRO A 144 -22.64 -11.20 -5.88
N VAL A 145 -23.63 -10.32 -5.97
CA VAL A 145 -23.50 -8.90 -5.60
C VAL A 145 -24.16 -8.65 -4.24
N LYS A 146 -23.46 -7.96 -3.34
CA LYS A 146 -23.91 -7.52 -2.02
C LYS A 146 -23.69 -6.01 -1.86
N VAL A 147 -24.57 -5.37 -1.10
CA VAL A 147 -24.38 -4.00 -0.62
C VAL A 147 -23.64 -4.07 0.70
N SER A 148 -22.62 -3.24 0.84
CA SER A 148 -21.80 -3.19 2.05
C SER A 148 -22.61 -2.58 3.20
N THR A 149 -22.27 -2.95 4.43
CA THR A 149 -22.93 -2.44 5.63
C THR A 149 -22.75 -0.93 5.75
N ASP A 150 -23.74 -0.23 6.31
CA ASP A 150 -23.64 1.21 6.57
C ASP A 150 -22.39 1.55 7.40
N THR A 151 -21.77 2.67 7.03
CA THR A 151 -20.55 3.21 7.65
C THR A 151 -20.73 4.65 8.12
N SER A 152 -21.97 5.15 8.21
CA SER A 152 -22.30 6.50 8.68
C SER A 152 -21.74 6.82 10.07
N ASN A 153 -21.64 5.82 10.93
CA ASN A 153 -21.11 5.92 12.30
C ASN A 153 -19.59 6.15 12.39
N PHE A 154 -18.83 5.98 11.31
CA PHE A 154 -17.39 6.23 11.30
C PHE A 154 -17.07 7.68 10.95
N VAL A 155 -16.21 8.34 11.72
CA VAL A 155 -15.75 9.69 11.38
C VAL A 155 -14.76 9.62 10.21
N TYR A 156 -14.90 10.53 9.24
CA TYR A 156 -13.95 10.69 8.13
C TYR A 156 -13.54 12.17 8.05
N THR A 157 -12.26 12.46 8.27
CA THR A 157 -11.76 13.85 8.34
C THR A 157 -10.80 14.23 7.21
N ASN A 158 -10.39 13.27 6.38
CA ASN A 158 -9.52 13.54 5.25
C ASN A 158 -10.27 14.35 4.17
N LYS A 159 -9.67 15.45 3.70
CA LYS A 159 -10.29 16.35 2.72
C LYS A 159 -10.00 16.00 1.26
N LEU A 160 -8.97 15.19 1.01
CA LEU A 160 -8.51 14.82 -0.33
C LEU A 160 -9.06 13.48 -0.80
N GLY A 161 -9.34 12.57 0.14
CA GLY A 161 -9.89 11.25 -0.18
C GLY A 161 -11.42 11.23 -0.18
N HIS A 162 -11.97 10.03 -0.38
CA HIS A 162 -13.40 9.80 -0.42
C HIS A 162 -13.85 8.90 0.73
N ARG A 163 -15.01 9.20 1.34
CA ARG A 163 -15.57 8.46 2.47
C ARG A 163 -15.82 6.97 2.18
N SER A 164 -16.04 6.62 0.91
CA SER A 164 -16.19 5.22 0.47
C SER A 164 -14.99 4.33 0.83
N ALA A 165 -13.82 4.92 1.09
CA ALA A 165 -12.64 4.21 1.58
C ALA A 165 -12.92 3.39 2.86
N ILE A 166 -13.78 3.89 3.75
CA ILE A 166 -14.17 3.19 4.98
C ILE A 166 -14.88 1.88 4.62
N ARG A 167 -15.87 1.96 3.72
CA ARG A 167 -16.61 0.81 3.21
C ARG A 167 -15.67 -0.21 2.55
N ILE A 168 -14.83 0.24 1.63
CA ILE A 168 -13.94 -0.62 0.86
C ILE A 168 -12.97 -1.37 1.79
N SER A 169 -12.42 -0.70 2.82
CA SER A 169 -11.53 -1.34 3.79
C SER A 169 -12.19 -2.52 4.54
N ARG A 170 -13.53 -2.53 4.67
CA ARG A 170 -14.26 -3.57 5.42
C ARG A 170 -14.60 -4.80 4.58
N ILE A 171 -14.34 -4.80 3.28
CA ILE A 171 -14.74 -5.89 2.36
C ILE A 171 -14.23 -7.27 2.81
N VAL A 172 -12.99 -7.36 3.30
CA VAL A 172 -12.44 -8.65 3.77
C VAL A 172 -13.22 -9.19 4.97
N THR A 173 -13.56 -8.34 5.95
CA THR A 173 -14.29 -8.78 7.15
C THR A 173 -15.78 -8.98 6.86
N GLU A 174 -16.38 -8.21 5.96
CA GLU A 174 -17.73 -8.44 5.46
C GLU A 174 -17.82 -9.78 4.70
N THR A 175 -16.80 -10.11 3.91
CA THR A 175 -16.71 -11.40 3.23
C THR A 175 -16.53 -12.56 4.22
N LEU A 176 -15.71 -12.37 5.27
CA LEU A 176 -15.56 -13.35 6.35
C LEU A 176 -16.89 -13.63 7.06
N ARG A 177 -17.70 -12.59 7.32
CA ARG A 177 -19.02 -12.71 8.00
C ARG A 177 -20.04 -13.54 7.22
N LEU A 178 -19.79 -13.84 5.95
CA LEU A 178 -20.62 -14.77 5.17
C LEU A 178 -20.51 -16.22 5.67
N GLY A 179 -19.52 -16.54 6.50
CA GLY A 179 -19.44 -17.86 7.15
C GLY A 179 -19.14 -19.01 6.17
N LEU A 180 -18.47 -18.72 5.05
CA LEU A 180 -18.08 -19.75 4.09
C LEU A 180 -17.13 -20.76 4.75
N LYS A 181 -17.38 -22.05 4.49
CA LYS A 181 -16.57 -23.15 5.01
C LYS A 181 -15.31 -23.34 4.17
N ASP A 182 -14.29 -23.94 4.78
CA ASP A 182 -13.04 -24.32 4.10
C ASP A 182 -12.41 -23.16 3.31
N VAL A 183 -12.27 -22.02 3.98
CA VAL A 183 -11.58 -20.83 3.46
C VAL A 183 -10.20 -20.77 4.07
N ARG A 184 -9.19 -20.61 3.21
CA ARG A 184 -7.79 -20.43 3.60
C ARG A 184 -7.31 -19.01 3.34
N TRP A 185 -7.83 -18.38 2.28
CA TRP A 185 -7.42 -17.05 1.83
C TRP A 185 -8.62 -16.22 1.40
N PHE A 186 -8.62 -14.96 1.82
CA PHE A 186 -9.44 -13.90 1.25
C PHE A 186 -8.57 -13.06 0.34
N VAL A 187 -9.02 -12.86 -0.90
CA VAL A 187 -8.31 -12.05 -1.89
C VAL A 187 -9.18 -10.85 -2.20
N MET A 188 -8.64 -9.66 -2.00
CA MET A 188 -9.31 -8.40 -2.30
C MET A 188 -8.72 -7.80 -3.57
N GLY A 189 -9.57 -7.20 -4.39
CA GLY A 189 -9.20 -6.36 -5.53
C GLY A 189 -10.37 -5.46 -5.91
N ASP A 190 -10.10 -4.51 -6.78
CA ASP A 190 -11.12 -3.61 -7.33
C ASP A 190 -11.82 -4.26 -8.55
N ASP A 191 -12.89 -3.64 -9.03
CA ASP A 191 -13.68 -4.12 -10.17
C ASP A 191 -12.97 -3.99 -11.53
N ASP A 192 -11.80 -3.35 -11.55
CA ASP A 192 -10.83 -3.33 -12.65
C ASP A 192 -9.56 -4.14 -12.37
N THR A 193 -9.44 -4.82 -11.22
CA THR A 193 -8.34 -5.76 -10.95
C THR A 193 -8.61 -7.10 -11.64
N VAL A 194 -7.58 -7.67 -12.27
CA VAL A 194 -7.63 -8.97 -12.96
C VAL A 194 -6.71 -9.97 -12.26
N PHE A 195 -7.25 -11.14 -11.90
CA PHE A 195 -6.48 -12.20 -11.25
C PHE A 195 -6.19 -13.36 -12.19
N VAL A 196 -4.90 -13.61 -12.45
CA VAL A 196 -4.43 -14.87 -13.06
C VAL A 196 -4.38 -15.94 -11.98
N THR A 197 -5.50 -16.66 -11.83
CA THR A 197 -5.74 -17.60 -10.71
C THR A 197 -4.65 -18.67 -10.54
N ASP A 198 -4.09 -19.20 -11.62
CA ASP A 198 -3.02 -20.21 -11.54
C ASP A 198 -1.74 -19.64 -10.92
N ASN A 199 -1.40 -18.39 -11.26
CA ASN A 199 -0.25 -17.70 -10.68
C ASN A 199 -0.52 -17.33 -9.23
N LEU A 200 -1.71 -16.81 -8.93
CA LEU A 200 -2.13 -16.53 -7.56
C LEU A 200 -2.02 -17.78 -6.67
N LEU A 201 -2.50 -18.93 -7.14
CA LEU A 201 -2.38 -20.19 -6.39
C LEU A 201 -0.92 -20.62 -6.19
N LYS A 202 -0.04 -20.42 -7.18
CA LYS A 202 1.40 -20.68 -6.98
C LYS A 202 1.99 -19.82 -5.86
N ILE A 203 1.60 -18.54 -5.78
CA ILE A 203 2.04 -17.64 -4.70
C ILE A 203 1.48 -18.09 -3.35
N LEU A 204 0.17 -18.28 -3.23
CA LEU A 204 -0.48 -18.64 -1.96
C LEU A 204 0.02 -19.99 -1.40
N ASN A 205 0.44 -20.91 -2.27
CA ASN A 205 0.99 -22.21 -1.86
C ASN A 205 2.41 -22.15 -1.30
N LYS A 206 3.11 -21.00 -1.38
CA LYS A 206 4.40 -20.81 -0.70
C LYS A 206 4.24 -20.67 0.82
N TYR A 207 3.04 -20.31 1.28
CA TYR A 207 2.78 -19.88 2.65
C TYR A 207 1.85 -20.88 3.36
N ASP A 208 2.11 -21.12 4.63
CA ASP A 208 1.20 -21.90 5.48
C ASP A 208 0.00 -21.05 5.88
N HIS A 209 -1.15 -21.34 5.27
CA HIS A 209 -2.41 -20.65 5.48
C HIS A 209 -2.93 -20.64 6.94
N ASN A 210 -2.33 -21.41 7.85
CA ASN A 210 -2.64 -21.39 9.28
C ASN A 210 -1.93 -20.26 10.05
N HIS A 211 -0.98 -19.55 9.43
CA HIS A 211 -0.35 -18.36 9.99
C HIS A 211 -0.98 -17.08 9.47
N MET A 212 -0.69 -15.96 10.14
CA MET A 212 -1.18 -14.63 9.75
C MET A 212 -0.30 -14.02 8.65
N TYR A 213 -0.82 -14.02 7.43
CA TYR A 213 -0.19 -13.39 6.28
C TYR A 213 -1.07 -12.31 5.66
N TYR A 214 -0.43 -11.17 5.36
CA TYR A 214 -0.91 -10.08 4.51
C TYR A 214 0.03 -9.98 3.31
N ILE A 215 -0.42 -10.44 2.14
CA ILE A 215 0.40 -10.61 0.94
C ILE A 215 -0.07 -9.66 -0.15
N GLY A 216 0.85 -8.93 -0.76
CA GLY A 216 0.56 -8.03 -1.87
C GLY A 216 1.83 -7.34 -2.35
N SER A 217 1.70 -6.21 -3.03
CA SER A 217 2.85 -5.42 -3.45
C SER A 217 2.64 -3.93 -3.19
N LEU A 218 3.74 -3.21 -3.29
CA LEU A 218 3.80 -1.77 -3.27
C LEU A 218 3.27 -1.21 -4.58
N SER A 219 3.03 0.10 -4.61
CA SER A 219 2.66 0.81 -5.83
C SER A 219 3.85 0.90 -6.78
N GLU A 220 3.58 0.82 -8.08
CA GLU A 220 4.52 1.10 -9.16
C GLU A 220 4.95 2.58 -9.17
N SER A 221 4.11 3.47 -8.64
CA SER A 221 4.45 4.87 -8.40
C SER A 221 5.33 5.04 -7.16
N HIS A 222 6.52 5.58 -7.37
CA HIS A 222 7.47 5.92 -6.30
C HIS A 222 6.89 6.93 -5.30
N LEU A 223 6.19 7.96 -5.80
CA LEU A 223 5.62 9.01 -4.96
C LEU A 223 4.54 8.46 -4.04
N GLN A 224 3.69 7.55 -4.53
CA GLN A 224 2.67 6.93 -3.68
C GLN A 224 3.31 6.18 -2.50
N ASN A 225 4.38 5.42 -2.73
CA ASN A 225 5.08 4.69 -1.67
C ASN A 225 5.70 5.62 -0.61
N ILE A 226 6.23 6.77 -1.03
CA ILE A 226 6.72 7.80 -0.09
C ILE A 226 5.57 8.33 0.78
N PHE A 227 4.41 8.61 0.19
CA PHE A 227 3.29 9.22 0.91
C PHE A 227 2.51 8.24 1.81
N PHE A 228 2.33 6.99 1.38
CA PHE A 228 1.39 6.06 2.01
C PHE A 228 2.02 4.84 2.70
N SER A 229 3.35 4.69 2.65
CA SER A 229 4.15 3.61 3.24
C SER A 229 4.56 2.50 2.26
N TYR A 230 5.79 2.03 2.47
CA TYR A 230 6.35 0.80 1.88
C TYR A 230 5.88 -0.48 2.61
N GLY A 231 4.97 -0.35 3.59
CA GLY A 231 4.38 -1.46 4.34
C GLY A 231 2.91 -1.74 4.01
N MET A 232 2.36 -1.12 2.96
CA MET A 232 0.98 -1.24 2.52
C MET A 232 0.88 -2.02 1.21
N ALA A 233 -0.05 -2.97 1.11
CA ALA A 233 -0.44 -3.50 -0.19
C ALA A 233 -1.44 -2.55 -0.86
N TYR A 234 -1.22 -2.23 -2.13
CA TYR A 234 -2.11 -1.36 -2.90
C TYR A 234 -3.28 -2.16 -3.49
N GLY A 235 -4.50 -1.75 -3.16
CA GLY A 235 -5.75 -2.44 -3.48
C GLY A 235 -6.02 -2.58 -4.96
N GLY A 236 -5.59 -1.61 -5.78
CA GLY A 236 -5.70 -1.68 -7.24
C GLY A 236 -4.96 -2.88 -7.86
N GLY A 237 -3.83 -3.27 -7.27
CA GLY A 237 -3.13 -4.51 -7.66
C GLY A 237 -3.60 -5.76 -6.94
N GLY A 238 -4.53 -5.60 -6.00
CA GLY A 238 -5.06 -6.64 -5.15
C GLY A 238 -4.10 -7.07 -4.03
N PHE A 239 -4.66 -7.77 -3.05
CA PHE A 239 -3.90 -8.39 -1.97
C PHE A 239 -4.61 -9.63 -1.42
N ALA A 240 -3.88 -10.50 -0.74
CA ALA A 240 -4.39 -11.68 -0.09
C ALA A 240 -4.18 -11.62 1.44
N ILE A 241 -5.19 -12.04 2.17
CA ILE A 241 -5.20 -12.17 3.63
C ILE A 241 -5.52 -13.61 4.00
N SER A 242 -4.64 -14.23 4.79
CA SER A 242 -4.88 -15.56 5.37
C SER A 242 -6.12 -15.57 6.27
N TYR A 243 -6.78 -16.72 6.38
CA TYR A 243 -7.99 -16.86 7.18
C TYR A 243 -7.81 -16.50 8.68
N PRO A 244 -6.72 -16.91 9.37
CA PRO A 244 -6.46 -16.48 10.75
C PRO A 244 -6.33 -14.96 10.89
N LEU A 245 -5.67 -14.30 9.93
CA LEU A 245 -5.53 -12.85 9.93
C LEU A 245 -6.88 -12.15 9.71
N ALA A 246 -7.71 -12.64 8.78
CA ALA A 246 -9.05 -12.09 8.57
C ALA A 246 -9.90 -12.19 9.85
N LYS A 247 -9.80 -13.30 10.59
CA LYS A 247 -10.46 -13.46 11.89
C LYS A 247 -9.95 -12.44 12.92
N ALA A 248 -8.63 -12.27 13.02
CA ALA A 248 -8.04 -11.28 13.92
C ALA A 248 -8.48 -9.86 13.56
N LEU A 249 -8.41 -9.49 12.28
CA LEU A 249 -8.86 -8.21 11.75
C LEU A 249 -10.33 -7.94 12.10
N SER A 250 -11.23 -8.90 11.91
CA SER A 250 -12.67 -8.70 12.20
C SER A 250 -12.98 -8.31 13.64
N LYS A 251 -12.11 -8.65 14.60
CA LYS A 251 -12.28 -8.33 16.02
C LYS A 251 -11.87 -6.90 16.35
N ILE A 252 -11.04 -6.28 15.51
CA ILE A 252 -10.45 -4.96 15.80
C ILE A 252 -10.80 -3.89 14.76
N GLN A 253 -11.17 -4.28 13.54
CA GLN A 253 -11.18 -3.39 12.37
C GLN A 253 -12.04 -2.13 12.60
N ASP A 254 -13.24 -2.28 13.13
CA ASP A 254 -14.12 -1.12 13.34
C ASP A 254 -13.49 -0.13 14.34
N ARG A 255 -12.87 -0.60 15.43
CA ARG A 255 -12.15 0.27 16.38
C ARG A 255 -10.89 0.89 15.78
N CYS A 256 -10.15 0.12 14.97
CA CYS A 256 -8.99 0.62 14.23
C CYS A 256 -9.38 1.76 13.29
N ILE A 257 -10.44 1.59 12.48
CA ILE A 257 -10.94 2.64 11.57
C ILE A 257 -11.34 3.91 12.35
N GLN A 258 -12.00 3.76 13.51
CA GLN A 258 -12.40 4.89 14.35
C GLN A 258 -11.20 5.67 14.91
N ARG A 259 -10.09 4.99 15.25
CA ARG A 259 -8.86 5.63 15.74
C ARG A 259 -8.16 6.48 14.68
N TYR A 260 -8.31 6.12 13.41
CA TYR A 260 -7.59 6.76 12.30
C TYR A 260 -8.53 7.44 11.29
N PRO A 261 -9.37 8.40 11.69
CA PRO A 261 -10.36 9.01 10.80
C PRO A 261 -9.75 9.83 9.66
N ALA A 262 -8.49 10.26 9.80
CA ALA A 262 -7.77 11.10 8.85
C ALA A 262 -7.08 10.34 7.70
N LEU A 263 -7.03 9.00 7.71
CA LEU A 263 -6.39 8.22 6.65
C LEU A 263 -7.10 8.38 5.30
N TYR A 264 -6.32 8.38 4.22
CA TYR A 264 -6.79 8.79 2.90
C TYR A 264 -7.73 7.74 2.28
N GLY A 265 -7.20 6.54 2.05
CA GLY A 265 -7.83 5.49 1.27
C GLY A 265 -8.18 4.25 2.10
N SER A 266 -8.73 3.24 1.44
CA SER A 266 -9.02 1.93 2.06
C SER A 266 -7.75 1.21 2.45
N ASP A 267 -6.72 1.30 1.62
CA ASP A 267 -5.49 0.53 1.75
C ASP A 267 -4.66 1.03 2.93
N ASP A 268 -4.60 2.35 3.09
CA ASP A 268 -3.98 3.06 4.21
C ASP A 268 -4.61 2.60 5.54
N ARG A 269 -5.94 2.45 5.55
CA ARG A 269 -6.68 1.92 6.72
C ARG A 269 -6.40 0.45 6.97
N MET A 270 -6.27 -0.34 5.91
CA MET A 270 -5.89 -1.75 6.04
C MET A 270 -4.48 -1.86 6.61
N GLN A 271 -3.51 -1.09 6.11
CA GLN A 271 -2.14 -1.05 6.63
C GLN A 271 -2.10 -0.64 8.11
N ALA A 272 -2.86 0.38 8.51
CA ALA A 272 -2.94 0.78 9.92
C ALA A 272 -3.44 -0.37 10.81
N CYS A 273 -4.48 -1.09 10.39
CA CYS A 273 -4.99 -2.23 11.16
C CYS A 273 -4.02 -3.43 11.15
N MET A 274 -3.28 -3.65 10.06
CA MET A 274 -2.23 -4.69 10.03
C MET A 274 -1.07 -4.35 10.97
N ALA A 275 -0.70 -3.07 11.05
CA ALA A 275 0.32 -2.59 11.98
C ALA A 275 -0.11 -2.80 13.44
N GLU A 276 -1.37 -2.52 13.80
CA GLU A 276 -1.90 -2.82 15.13
C GLU A 276 -1.89 -4.31 15.48
N LEU A 277 -2.07 -5.18 14.48
CA LEU A 277 -1.98 -6.64 14.64
C LEU A 277 -0.53 -7.16 14.64
N GLY A 278 0.46 -6.29 14.39
CA GLY A 278 1.86 -6.67 14.27
C GLY A 278 2.17 -7.54 13.04
N VAL A 279 1.35 -7.46 11.99
CA VAL A 279 1.53 -8.26 10.77
C VAL A 279 2.09 -7.39 9.64
N PRO A 280 3.35 -7.60 9.22
CA PRO A 280 3.93 -6.82 8.14
C PRO A 280 3.41 -7.26 6.77
N LEU A 281 3.55 -6.39 5.78
CA LEU A 281 3.35 -6.74 4.38
C LEU A 281 4.38 -7.80 3.95
N THR A 282 3.88 -8.92 3.44
CA THR A 282 4.65 -9.91 2.71
C THR A 282 4.64 -9.52 1.23
N LYS A 283 5.74 -8.92 0.77
CA LYS A 283 5.83 -8.41 -0.61
C LYS A 283 5.98 -9.56 -1.60
N GLU A 284 5.08 -9.61 -2.58
CA GLU A 284 5.13 -10.53 -3.72
C GLU A 284 5.05 -9.75 -5.03
N ILE A 285 6.04 -9.94 -5.90
CA ILE A 285 6.20 -9.17 -7.15
C ILE A 285 5.11 -9.42 -8.19
N GLY A 286 4.20 -10.38 -7.97
CA GLY A 286 3.13 -10.72 -8.90
C GLY A 286 1.83 -9.92 -8.70
N PHE A 287 1.81 -8.99 -7.74
CA PHE A 287 0.71 -8.03 -7.56
C PHE A 287 1.14 -6.68 -8.14
N HIS A 288 0.30 -6.09 -8.98
CA HIS A 288 0.65 -4.92 -9.81
C HIS A 288 -0.49 -3.90 -9.85
N GLN A 289 -0.19 -2.63 -9.54
CA GLN A 289 -1.12 -1.51 -9.62
C GLN A 289 -0.98 -0.72 -10.92
#